data_AF-A0A8B6XXD6-F1
#
_entry.id   AF-A0A8B6XXD6-F1
#
_cell.length_a   1.000
_cell.length_b   1.000
_cell.length_c   1.000
_cell.angle_alpha   90.00
_cell.angle_beta   90.00
_cell.angle_gamma   90.00
#
_symmetry.space_group_name_H-M   'P 1'
#
loop_
_entity.id
_entity.type
_entity.pdbx_description
1 polymer ?
#
loop_
_entity_poly.entity_id
_entity_poly.type
_entity_poly.pdbx_seq_one_letter_code
_entity_poly.pdbx_strand_id
1 'polypeptide(L)'
;MPRKYKRVTNRLKPDAQTIKAAVMAVESGSLSLRAAALEYKISKSSLQRKINVNKETSYNDLHFDEQHKYIFKKAQEDELSTYLRQASDMHYGLNVRETKQLAYQYAIKNDIKIPENWKKSETAGTEWFYLFLNHTKLSIRMPEATSLSRTTSFNRTNVDTFFKNLDSVQKRYKFSADCIYNINETALTTVHKPVKVVAGKGVKQVGQVTSAERETLVTMIGCINALRNSIPPFLIFPRVHFRSHMLKCAPTGTKGDANPSGWINTEIFLK
;
A
#
# COMPACT_ATOMS: atom_id res chain seq x y z
N MET A 1 -7.99 22.79 6.14
CA MET A 1 -7.44 22.74 7.51
C MET A 1 -6.09 22.05 7.44
N PRO A 2 -5.05 22.51 8.17
CA PRO A 2 -3.73 21.88 8.13
C PRO A 2 -3.77 20.47 8.74
N ARG A 3 -3.10 19.50 8.09
CA ARG A 3 -3.06 18.07 8.48
C ARG A 3 -2.46 17.81 9.87
N LYS A 4 -1.70 18.76 10.41
CA LYS A 4 -1.25 18.80 11.81
C LYS A 4 -1.60 20.16 12.38
N TYR A 5 -2.70 20.24 13.13
CA TYR A 5 -3.02 21.43 13.90
C TYR A 5 -2.11 21.50 15.13
N LYS A 6 -1.19 22.45 15.16
CA LYS A 6 -0.47 22.80 16.39
C LYS A 6 -1.41 23.64 17.25
N ARG A 7 -1.78 23.12 18.41
CA ARG A 7 -2.67 23.80 19.34
C ARG A 7 -2.01 25.08 19.85
N VAL A 8 -2.69 26.20 19.69
CA VAL A 8 -2.18 27.53 20.10
C VAL A 8 -2.39 27.75 21.61
N THR A 9 -3.21 26.93 22.27
CA THR A 9 -3.57 27.09 23.68
C THR A 9 -3.00 25.99 24.57
N ASN A 10 -2.37 26.39 25.68
CA ASN A 10 -1.84 25.50 26.74
C ASN A 10 -2.92 24.99 27.71
N ARG A 11 -4.21 25.19 27.41
CA ARG A 11 -5.30 24.73 28.28
C ARG A 11 -5.39 23.21 28.22
N LEU A 12 -5.10 22.53 29.33
CA LEU A 12 -5.33 21.09 29.47
C LEU A 12 -6.78 20.76 29.07
N LYS A 13 -6.95 19.79 28.18
CA LYS A 13 -8.28 19.29 27.83
C LYS A 13 -8.67 18.34 28.97
N PRO A 14 -9.74 18.60 29.73
CA PRO A 14 -10.14 17.70 30.81
C PRO A 14 -10.54 16.35 30.22
N ASP A 15 -10.22 15.27 30.92
CA ASP A 15 -10.56 13.92 30.50
C ASP A 15 -12.08 13.71 30.45
N ALA A 16 -12.55 12.85 29.54
CA ALA A 16 -13.97 12.59 29.33
C ALA A 16 -14.66 12.09 30.61
N GLN A 17 -13.97 11.32 31.46
CA GLN A 17 -14.52 10.86 32.73
C GLN A 17 -14.68 11.99 33.74
N THR A 18 -13.71 12.91 33.79
CA THR A 18 -13.75 14.09 34.66
C THR A 18 -14.92 15.01 34.31
N ILE A 19 -15.23 15.16 33.02
CA ILE A 19 -16.37 15.96 32.58
C ILE A 19 -17.70 15.26 32.89
N LYS A 20 -17.80 13.92 32.75
CA LYS A 20 -18.99 13.15 33.18
C LYS A 20 -19.29 13.34 34.66
N ALA A 21 -18.27 13.19 35.51
CA ALA A 21 -18.41 13.36 36.96
C ALA A 21 -18.86 14.79 37.32
N ALA A 22 -18.26 15.80 36.70
CA ALA A 22 -18.62 17.20 36.94
C ALA A 22 -20.07 17.52 36.54
N VAL A 23 -20.57 16.94 35.45
CA VAL A 23 -21.96 17.12 35.00
C VAL A 23 -22.93 16.44 35.96
N MET A 24 -22.68 15.18 36.33
CA MET A 24 -23.51 14.44 37.29
C MET A 24 -23.56 15.12 38.66
N ALA A 25 -22.46 15.70 39.14
CA ALA A 25 -22.43 16.40 40.42
C ALA A 25 -23.28 17.68 40.42
N VAL A 26 -23.36 18.38 39.28
CA VAL A 26 -24.21 19.57 39.14
C VAL A 26 -25.68 19.21 38.98
N GLU A 27 -26.00 18.13 38.24
CA GLU A 27 -27.37 17.71 37.98
C GLU A 27 -28.01 16.97 39.17
N SER A 28 -27.22 16.24 39.96
CA SER A 28 -27.66 15.63 41.24
C SER A 28 -27.87 16.66 42.36
N GLY A 29 -27.55 17.94 42.13
CA GLY A 29 -27.65 19.00 43.12
C GLY A 29 -26.57 18.96 44.20
N SER A 30 -25.59 18.05 44.12
CA SER A 30 -24.52 17.91 45.10
C SER A 30 -23.51 19.07 45.07
N LEU A 31 -23.28 19.68 43.89
CA LEU A 31 -22.40 20.84 43.74
C LEU A 31 -23.04 21.94 42.90
N SER A 32 -22.81 23.21 43.28
CA SER A 32 -23.18 24.33 42.41
C SER A 32 -22.29 24.37 41.15
N LEU A 33 -22.80 24.93 40.06
CA LEU A 33 -22.07 25.01 38.78
C LEU A 33 -20.72 25.74 38.88
N ARG A 34 -20.56 26.66 39.84
CA ARG A 34 -19.28 27.31 40.14
C ARG A 34 -18.35 26.42 40.98
N ALA A 35 -18.90 25.68 41.94
CA ALA A 35 -18.12 24.75 42.77
C ALA A 35 -17.58 23.58 41.94
N ALA A 36 -18.42 22.95 41.12
CA ALA A 36 -17.99 21.88 40.22
C ALA A 36 -16.96 22.35 39.17
N ALA A 37 -17.09 23.58 38.65
CA ALA A 37 -16.09 24.14 37.75
C ALA A 37 -14.71 24.29 38.41
N LEU A 38 -14.68 24.68 39.69
CA LEU A 38 -13.44 24.84 40.46
C LEU A 38 -12.82 23.49 40.83
N GLU A 39 -13.63 22.56 41.34
CA GLU A 39 -13.21 21.24 41.83
C GLU A 39 -12.65 20.38 40.69
N TYR A 40 -13.37 20.30 39.57
CA TYR A 40 -12.95 19.51 38.42
C TYR A 40 -12.01 20.26 37.47
N LYS A 41 -11.62 21.50 37.79
CA LYS A 41 -10.75 22.38 36.98
C LYS A 41 -11.25 22.54 35.53
N ILE A 42 -12.56 22.65 35.35
CA ILE A 42 -13.22 22.86 34.05
C ILE A 42 -13.71 24.30 33.99
N SER A 43 -13.58 24.97 32.84
CA SER A 43 -14.15 26.32 32.73
C SER A 43 -15.67 26.29 32.91
N LYS A 44 -16.20 27.21 33.72
CA LYS A 44 -17.64 27.36 33.98
C LYS A 44 -18.48 27.34 32.70
N SER A 45 -18.02 28.06 31.67
CA SER A 45 -18.67 28.13 30.36
C SER A 45 -18.69 26.78 29.62
N SER A 46 -17.64 25.97 29.74
CA SER A 46 -17.58 24.65 29.11
C SER A 46 -18.50 23.66 29.82
N LEU A 47 -18.53 23.69 31.15
CA LEU A 47 -19.44 22.85 31.96
C LEU A 47 -20.90 23.21 31.69
N GLN A 48 -21.24 24.51 31.69
CA GLN A 48 -22.60 24.98 31.39
C GLN A 48 -23.05 24.61 29.97
N ARG A 49 -22.17 24.74 28.96
CA ARG A 49 -22.46 24.30 27.59
C ARG A 49 -22.76 22.80 27.52
N LYS A 50 -22.02 21.98 28.27
CA LYS A 50 -22.21 20.52 28.31
C LYS A 50 -23.53 20.13 28.99
N ILE A 51 -23.89 20.77 30.09
CA ILE A 51 -25.18 20.56 30.77
C ILE A 51 -26.35 20.96 29.86
N ASN A 52 -26.24 22.10 29.16
CA ASN A 52 -27.30 22.54 28.24
C ASN A 52 -27.50 21.59 27.06
N VAL A 53 -26.42 21.02 26.50
CA VAL A 53 -26.50 20.00 25.45
C VAL A 53 -27.11 18.69 25.98
N ASN A 54 -26.82 18.31 27.23
CA ASN A 54 -27.35 17.09 27.83
C ASN A 54 -28.85 17.17 28.19
N LYS A 55 -29.41 18.35 28.44
CA LYS A 55 -30.87 18.50 28.67
C LYS A 55 -31.73 18.11 27.46
N GLU A 56 -31.14 18.05 26.26
CA GLU A 56 -31.83 17.68 25.02
C GLU A 56 -31.64 16.20 24.63
N THR A 57 -30.88 15.39 25.37
CA THR A 57 -30.58 13.99 24.99
C THR A 57 -30.55 13.05 26.21
N SER A 58 -31.27 11.92 26.13
CA SER A 58 -31.45 10.96 27.23
C SER A 58 -30.12 10.42 27.80
N TYR A 59 -30.06 10.31 29.13
CA TYR A 59 -28.86 10.13 29.98
C TYR A 59 -27.99 8.90 29.71
N ASN A 60 -28.44 7.92 28.91
CA ASN A 60 -27.68 6.69 28.65
C ASN A 60 -26.59 6.85 27.57
N ASP A 61 -26.66 7.90 26.73
CA ASP A 61 -25.70 8.14 25.66
C ASP A 61 -24.79 9.34 25.94
N LEU A 62 -24.04 9.28 27.04
CA LEU A 62 -22.90 10.19 27.27
C LEU A 62 -21.75 9.85 26.28
N HIS A 63 -21.97 10.07 24.98
CA HIS A 63 -20.91 10.08 23.98
C HIS A 63 -20.14 11.40 24.10
N PHE A 64 -18.98 11.34 24.77
CA PHE A 64 -17.94 12.36 24.68
C PHE A 64 -17.16 12.26 23.36
N ASP A 65 -17.80 11.75 22.31
CA ASP A 65 -17.17 11.79 21.02
C ASP A 65 -17.07 13.25 20.59
N GLU A 66 -15.83 13.67 20.40
CA GLU A 66 -15.51 14.54 19.29
C GLU A 66 -15.91 13.80 18.00
N GLN A 67 -17.22 13.68 17.74
CA GLN A 67 -17.70 13.36 16.42
C GLN A 67 -17.39 14.59 15.58
N HIS A 68 -16.15 14.67 15.11
CA HIS A 68 -15.93 15.15 13.76
C HIS A 68 -17.03 14.48 12.94
N LYS A 69 -17.99 15.25 12.43
CA LYS A 69 -19.14 14.72 11.70
C LYS A 69 -18.63 13.80 10.59
N TYR A 70 -18.57 12.50 10.86
CA TYR A 70 -18.18 11.51 9.88
C TYR A 70 -19.30 11.46 8.86
N ILE A 71 -18.94 11.61 7.60
CA ILE A 71 -19.91 11.66 6.50
C ILE A 71 -20.59 10.29 6.36
N PHE A 72 -19.83 9.21 6.58
CA PHE A 72 -20.32 7.84 6.61
C PHE A 72 -20.41 7.33 8.05
N LYS A 73 -21.42 6.50 8.31
CA LYS A 73 -21.47 5.67 9.52
C LYS A 73 -20.42 4.55 9.42
N LYS A 74 -20.02 4.01 10.56
CA LYS A 74 -19.04 2.90 10.61
C LYS A 74 -19.41 1.72 9.69
N ALA A 75 -20.68 1.29 9.69
CA ALA A 75 -21.14 0.20 8.83
C ALA A 75 -20.96 0.50 7.32
N GLN A 76 -21.14 1.76 6.92
CA GLN A 76 -20.95 2.21 5.53
C GLN A 76 -19.46 2.29 5.16
N GLU A 77 -18.61 2.74 6.10
CA GLU A 77 -17.16 2.69 5.91
C GLU A 77 -16.66 1.24 5.80
N ASP A 78 -17.22 0.33 6.59
CA ASP A 78 -16.89 -1.10 6.55
C ASP A 78 -17.30 -1.73 5.22
N GLU A 79 -18.49 -1.41 4.68
CA GLU A 79 -18.95 -1.87 3.36
C GLU A 79 -18.04 -1.36 2.24
N LEU A 80 -17.75 -0.05 2.23
CA LEU A 80 -16.84 0.55 1.25
C LEU A 80 -15.44 -0.08 1.32
N SER A 81 -14.94 -0.32 2.54
CA SER A 81 -13.64 -0.95 2.75
C SER A 81 -13.60 -2.40 2.26
N THR A 82 -14.69 -3.14 2.44
CA THR A 82 -14.82 -4.53 2.00
C THR A 82 -14.80 -4.60 0.48
N TYR A 83 -15.54 -3.72 -0.19
CA TYR A 83 -15.52 -3.61 -1.65
C TYR A 83 -14.13 -3.28 -2.19
N LEU A 84 -13.44 -2.29 -1.59
CA LEU A 84 -12.08 -1.90 -2.01
C LEU A 84 -11.06 -3.06 -1.86
N ARG A 85 -11.19 -3.87 -0.80
CA ARG A 85 -10.36 -5.06 -0.61
C ARG A 85 -10.66 -6.11 -1.68
N GLN A 86 -11.93 -6.43 -1.90
CA GLN A 86 -12.33 -7.40 -2.93
C GLN A 86 -11.85 -6.98 -4.33
N ALA A 87 -12.02 -5.71 -4.69
CA ALA A 87 -11.53 -5.17 -5.96
C ALA A 87 -10.01 -5.33 -6.08
N SER A 88 -9.26 -5.04 -5.00
CA SER A 88 -7.81 -5.25 -4.95
C SER A 88 -7.41 -6.72 -5.09
N ASP A 89 -8.11 -7.63 -4.41
CA ASP A 89 -7.84 -9.07 -4.43
C ASP A 89 -8.12 -9.67 -5.82
N MET A 90 -9.04 -9.08 -6.57
CA MET A 90 -9.31 -9.42 -7.98
C MET A 90 -8.36 -8.72 -8.97
N HIS A 91 -7.31 -8.04 -8.50
CA HIS A 91 -6.37 -7.24 -9.32
C HIS A 91 -6.98 -6.02 -10.02
N TYR A 92 -8.15 -5.55 -9.60
CA TYR A 92 -8.83 -4.34 -10.08
C TYR A 92 -8.88 -3.25 -8.99
N GLY A 93 -7.79 -3.10 -8.24
CA GLY A 93 -7.68 -2.12 -7.16
C GLY A 93 -7.88 -0.68 -7.65
N LEU A 94 -8.66 0.10 -6.92
CA LEU A 94 -9.02 1.47 -7.27
C LEU A 94 -7.93 2.45 -6.83
N ASN A 95 -7.61 3.42 -7.68
CA ASN A 95 -6.69 4.49 -7.32
C ASN A 95 -7.35 5.53 -6.39
N VAL A 96 -6.57 6.50 -5.89
CA VAL A 96 -7.04 7.53 -4.95
C VAL A 96 -8.21 8.35 -5.52
N ARG A 97 -8.20 8.66 -6.82
CA ARG A 97 -9.26 9.44 -7.47
C ARG A 97 -10.53 8.62 -7.60
N GLU A 98 -10.42 7.40 -8.09
CA GLU A 98 -11.56 6.49 -8.27
C GLU A 98 -12.21 6.14 -6.92
N THR A 99 -11.41 5.90 -5.89
CA THR A 99 -11.92 5.66 -4.53
C THR A 99 -12.73 6.85 -4.01
N LYS A 100 -12.27 8.08 -4.27
CA LYS A 100 -13.00 9.31 -3.90
C LYS A 100 -14.26 9.51 -4.72
N GLN A 101 -14.26 9.14 -6.00
CA GLN A 101 -15.43 9.16 -6.87
C GLN A 101 -16.47 8.13 -6.41
N LEU A 102 -16.03 6.90 -6.11
CA LEU A 102 -16.86 5.83 -5.59
C LEU A 102 -17.55 6.26 -4.29
N ALA A 103 -16.80 6.86 -3.36
CA ALA A 103 -17.36 7.37 -2.11
C ALA A 103 -18.43 8.45 -2.33
N TYR A 104 -18.21 9.38 -3.28
CA TYR A 104 -19.21 10.38 -3.65
C TYR A 104 -20.48 9.74 -4.24
N GLN A 105 -20.33 8.81 -5.19
CA GLN A 105 -21.46 8.09 -5.79
C GLN A 105 -22.23 7.26 -4.76
N TYR A 106 -21.51 6.58 -3.87
CA TYR A 106 -22.09 5.82 -2.77
C TYR A 106 -22.88 6.73 -1.82
N ALA A 107 -22.38 7.93 -1.53
CA ALA A 107 -23.08 8.90 -0.70
C ALA A 107 -24.38 9.42 -1.36
N ILE A 108 -24.36 9.70 -2.67
CA ILE A 108 -25.56 10.12 -3.42
C ILE A 108 -26.60 9.01 -3.44
N LYS A 109 -26.22 7.78 -3.78
CA LYS A 109 -27.16 6.66 -3.90
C LYS A 109 -27.82 6.26 -2.58
N ASN A 110 -27.18 6.55 -1.45
CA ASN A 110 -27.70 6.28 -0.11
C ASN A 110 -28.30 7.52 0.57
N ASP A 111 -28.57 8.59 -0.17
CA ASP A 111 -29.16 9.85 0.31
C ASP A 111 -28.43 10.47 1.53
N ILE A 112 -27.10 10.36 1.54
CA ILE A 112 -26.26 10.84 2.63
C ILE A 112 -25.98 12.33 2.45
N LYS A 113 -26.10 13.09 3.55
CA LYS A 113 -25.77 14.52 3.55
C LYS A 113 -24.27 14.74 3.36
N ILE A 114 -23.88 15.17 2.16
CA ILE A 114 -22.50 15.47 1.79
C ILE A 114 -22.16 16.97 1.83
N PRO A 115 -20.88 17.34 2.05
CA PRO A 115 -20.43 18.73 1.97
C PRO A 115 -20.59 19.32 0.56
N GLU A 116 -20.84 20.62 0.47
CA GLU A 116 -21.00 21.33 -0.81
C GLU A 116 -19.76 21.21 -1.72
N ASN A 117 -18.58 21.13 -1.13
CA ASN A 117 -17.33 20.93 -1.86
C ASN A 117 -17.30 19.58 -2.60
N TRP A 118 -17.95 18.54 -2.07
CA TRP A 118 -18.04 17.23 -2.74
C TRP A 118 -18.97 17.31 -3.94
N LYS A 119 -20.10 18.04 -3.83
CA LYS A 119 -21.02 18.28 -4.95
C LYS A 119 -20.34 19.04 -6.08
N LYS A 120 -19.62 20.12 -5.76
CA LYS A 120 -18.91 20.93 -6.77
C LYS A 120 -17.80 20.18 -7.51
N SER A 121 -17.13 19.26 -6.83
CA SER A 121 -15.98 18.53 -7.38
C SER A 121 -16.32 17.10 -7.80
N GLU A 122 -17.57 16.67 -7.61
CA GLU A 122 -18.07 15.30 -7.82
C GLU A 122 -17.16 14.20 -7.24
N THR A 123 -16.45 14.54 -6.14
CA THR A 123 -15.45 13.67 -5.51
C THR A 123 -15.40 13.87 -4.02
N ALA A 124 -15.05 12.81 -3.30
CA ALA A 124 -14.79 12.92 -1.87
C ALA A 124 -13.52 13.72 -1.57
N GLY A 125 -13.56 14.45 -0.46
CA GLY A 125 -12.48 15.33 -0.03
C GLY A 125 -11.19 14.57 0.32
N THR A 126 -10.04 15.22 0.11
CA THR A 126 -8.72 14.65 0.42
C THR A 126 -8.55 14.31 1.91
N GLU A 127 -9.05 15.16 2.80
CA GLU A 127 -8.97 14.90 4.25
C GLU A 127 -9.83 13.72 4.68
N TRP A 128 -11.03 13.58 4.10
CA TRP A 128 -11.88 12.41 4.32
C TRP A 128 -11.16 11.12 3.91
N PHE A 129 -10.52 11.11 2.73
CA PHE A 129 -9.84 9.93 2.23
C PHE A 129 -8.72 9.44 3.17
N TYR A 130 -7.89 10.34 3.70
CA TYR A 130 -6.83 9.96 4.64
C TYR A 130 -7.38 9.50 5.99
N LEU A 131 -8.46 10.11 6.48
CA LEU A 131 -9.14 9.64 7.69
C LEU A 131 -9.75 8.25 7.49
N PHE A 132 -10.43 8.03 6.37
CA PHE A 132 -11.02 6.75 5.97
C PHE A 132 -9.96 5.64 5.92
N LEU A 133 -8.81 5.89 5.28
CA LEU A 133 -7.70 4.92 5.26
C LEU A 133 -7.20 4.57 6.67
N ASN A 134 -7.05 5.58 7.54
CA ASN A 134 -6.60 5.37 8.91
C ASN A 134 -7.60 4.54 9.73
N HIS A 135 -8.90 4.77 9.51
CA HIS A 135 -9.98 4.06 10.19
C HIS A 135 -10.11 2.61 9.75
N THR A 136 -10.01 2.36 8.45
CA THR A 136 -10.21 1.05 7.81
C THR A 136 -8.92 0.23 7.70
N LYS A 137 -7.79 0.77 8.18
CA LYS A 137 -6.44 0.19 8.07
C LYS A 137 -6.03 -0.14 6.62
N LEU A 138 -6.57 0.59 5.65
CA LEU A 138 -6.18 0.48 4.24
C LEU A 138 -4.92 1.34 3.98
N SER A 139 -4.10 0.92 3.02
CA SER A 139 -2.86 1.62 2.67
C SER A 139 -2.71 1.75 1.16
N ILE A 140 -2.09 2.84 0.71
CA ILE A 140 -1.75 3.03 -0.71
C ILE A 140 -0.51 2.16 -1.00
N ARG A 141 -0.63 1.29 -2.00
CA ARG A 141 0.46 0.43 -2.48
C ARG A 141 0.60 0.56 -3.99
N MET A 142 1.81 0.32 -4.48
CA MET A 142 2.06 0.17 -5.90
C MET A 142 1.86 -1.31 -6.25
N PRO A 143 0.89 -1.66 -7.11
CA PRO A 143 0.68 -3.05 -7.52
C PRO A 143 1.85 -3.52 -8.38
N GLU A 144 2.15 -4.82 -8.32
CA GLU A 144 3.09 -5.46 -9.23
C GLU A 144 2.41 -5.70 -10.59
N ALA A 145 3.12 -5.44 -11.69
CA ALA A 145 2.62 -5.65 -13.03
C ALA A 145 2.42 -7.15 -13.30
N THR A 146 1.17 -7.61 -13.17
CA THR A 146 0.79 -9.01 -13.35
C THR A 146 -0.04 -9.14 -14.62
N SER A 147 0.36 -10.04 -15.53
CA SER A 147 -0.41 -10.29 -16.75
C SER A 147 -1.69 -11.06 -16.44
N LEU A 148 -2.75 -10.81 -17.22
CA LEU A 148 -4.01 -11.55 -17.10
C LEU A 148 -3.81 -13.07 -17.19
N SER A 149 -2.90 -13.51 -18.07
CA SER A 149 -2.53 -14.92 -18.22
C SER A 149 -1.95 -15.52 -16.94
N ARG A 150 -1.15 -14.78 -16.17
CA ARG A 150 -0.60 -15.25 -14.88
C ARG A 150 -1.72 -15.36 -13.85
N THR A 151 -2.59 -14.35 -13.75
CA THR A 151 -3.73 -14.37 -12.83
C THR A 151 -4.70 -15.51 -13.12
N THR A 152 -5.05 -15.76 -14.39
CA THR A 152 -5.99 -16.83 -14.76
C THR A 152 -5.38 -18.23 -14.65
N SER A 153 -4.07 -18.35 -14.91
CA SER A 153 -3.35 -19.63 -14.79
C SER A 153 -3.09 -20.03 -13.35
N PHE A 154 -2.99 -19.08 -12.42
CA PHE A 154 -2.79 -19.33 -11.00
C PHE A 154 -4.11 -19.66 -10.29
N ASN A 155 -4.73 -20.77 -10.69
CA ASN A 155 -5.96 -21.28 -10.10
C ASN A 155 -5.69 -22.59 -9.34
N ARG A 156 -6.60 -22.92 -8.40
CA ARG A 156 -6.46 -24.12 -7.55
C ARG A 156 -6.29 -25.40 -8.36
N THR A 157 -7.05 -25.56 -9.44
CA THR A 157 -6.99 -26.75 -10.29
C THR A 157 -5.64 -26.93 -10.97
N ASN A 158 -5.05 -25.85 -11.49
CA ASN A 158 -3.74 -25.87 -12.15
C ASN A 158 -2.62 -26.11 -11.13
N VAL A 159 -2.70 -25.47 -9.97
CA VAL A 159 -1.73 -25.65 -8.88
C VAL A 159 -1.80 -27.09 -8.35
N ASP A 160 -3.00 -27.62 -8.09
CA ASP A 160 -3.20 -28.99 -7.64
C ASP A 160 -2.69 -29.99 -8.69
N THR A 161 -2.96 -29.75 -9.97
CA THR A 161 -2.46 -30.59 -11.07
C THR A 161 -0.94 -30.56 -11.15
N PHE A 162 -0.32 -29.39 -11.03
CA PHE A 162 1.13 -29.23 -11.00
C PHE A 162 1.76 -30.04 -9.86
N PHE A 163 1.25 -29.90 -8.63
CA PHE A 163 1.80 -30.61 -7.48
C PHE A 163 1.55 -32.13 -7.53
N LYS A 164 0.42 -32.57 -8.08
CA LYS A 164 0.18 -34.00 -8.35
C LYS A 164 1.18 -34.56 -9.35
N ASN A 165 1.45 -33.82 -10.42
CA ASN A 165 2.44 -34.21 -11.42
C ASN A 165 3.85 -34.25 -10.79
N LEU A 166 4.21 -33.22 -10.02
CA LEU A 166 5.49 -33.16 -9.31
C LEU A 166 5.65 -34.36 -8.35
N ASP A 167 4.64 -34.67 -7.54
CA ASP A 167 4.65 -35.80 -6.61
C ASP A 167 4.79 -37.15 -7.34
N SER A 168 4.09 -37.34 -8.46
CA SER A 168 4.18 -38.58 -9.25
C SER A 168 5.58 -38.80 -9.84
N VAL A 169 6.20 -37.74 -10.38
CA VAL A 169 7.56 -37.80 -10.94
C VAL A 169 8.58 -37.99 -9.82
N GLN A 170 8.42 -37.27 -8.71
CA GLN A 170 9.30 -37.38 -7.55
C GLN A 170 9.27 -38.79 -6.95
N LYS A 171 8.10 -39.43 -6.84
CA LYS A 171 7.97 -40.83 -6.37
C LYS A 171 8.60 -41.84 -7.33
N ARG A 172 8.48 -41.61 -8.64
CA ARG A 172 9.00 -42.52 -9.68
C ARG A 172 10.52 -42.49 -9.77
N TYR A 173 11.11 -41.31 -9.84
CA TYR A 173 12.55 -41.15 -10.10
C TYR A 173 13.38 -40.88 -8.84
N LYS A 174 12.71 -40.51 -7.72
CA LYS A 174 13.35 -40.25 -6.43
C LYS A 174 14.51 -39.26 -6.54
N PHE A 175 14.27 -38.12 -7.20
CA PHE A 175 15.30 -37.10 -7.37
C PHE A 175 15.83 -36.65 -6.02
N SER A 176 17.15 -36.69 -5.87
CA SER A 176 17.85 -36.10 -4.74
C SER A 176 18.00 -34.59 -4.94
N ALA A 177 18.27 -33.87 -3.85
CA ALA A 177 18.33 -32.40 -3.85
C ALA A 177 19.42 -31.82 -4.77
N ASP A 178 20.46 -32.58 -5.07
CA ASP A 178 21.52 -32.23 -6.04
C ASP A 178 21.05 -32.25 -7.49
N CYS A 179 19.95 -32.95 -7.80
CA CYS A 179 19.37 -33.05 -9.14
C CYS A 179 18.19 -32.09 -9.37
N ILE A 180 17.76 -31.34 -8.36
CA ILE A 180 16.64 -30.40 -8.46
C ILE A 180 17.21 -28.99 -8.63
N TYR A 181 17.06 -28.43 -9.84
CA TYR A 181 17.55 -27.11 -10.19
C TYR A 181 16.40 -26.13 -10.39
N ASN A 182 16.56 -24.92 -9.88
CA ASN A 182 15.74 -23.78 -10.25
C ASN A 182 16.55 -22.88 -11.19
N ILE A 183 15.95 -22.55 -12.33
CA ILE A 183 16.54 -21.67 -13.34
C ILE A 183 15.69 -20.41 -13.38
N ASN A 184 16.34 -19.24 -13.34
CA ASN A 184 15.66 -17.98 -13.49
C ASN A 184 16.50 -16.98 -14.28
N GLU A 185 15.82 -16.05 -14.94
CA GLU A 185 16.43 -14.99 -15.73
C GLU A 185 16.40 -13.67 -14.98
N THR A 186 17.48 -12.89 -15.12
CA THR A 186 17.50 -11.50 -14.68
C THR A 186 18.17 -10.64 -15.74
N ALA A 187 17.61 -9.46 -15.97
CA ALA A 187 18.22 -8.47 -16.84
C ALA A 187 19.34 -7.73 -16.10
N LEU A 188 20.54 -7.69 -16.68
CA LEU A 188 21.66 -6.90 -16.21
C LEU A 188 21.76 -5.60 -17.02
N THR A 189 21.65 -4.46 -16.33
CA THR A 189 21.82 -3.14 -16.93
C THR A 189 23.30 -2.81 -17.07
N THR A 190 23.75 -2.52 -18.28
CA THR A 190 25.11 -1.99 -18.53
C THR A 190 25.23 -0.50 -18.26
N VAL A 191 24.10 0.21 -18.15
CA VAL A 191 24.04 1.65 -17.84
C VAL A 191 24.08 1.86 -16.33
N HIS A 192 25.02 2.68 -15.86
CA HIS A 192 25.10 3.02 -14.45
C HIS A 192 23.92 3.92 -14.06
N LYS A 193 23.29 3.64 -12.91
CA LYS A 193 22.31 4.57 -12.34
C LYS A 193 23.06 5.78 -11.76
N PRO A 194 22.79 7.01 -12.23
CA PRO A 194 23.45 8.20 -11.71
C PRO A 194 23.18 8.32 -10.20
N VAL A 195 24.24 8.60 -9.45
CA VAL A 195 24.16 8.82 -8.00
C VAL A 195 23.59 10.20 -7.72
N LYS A 196 23.04 10.42 -6.53
CA LYS A 196 22.57 11.74 -6.14
C LYS A 196 23.75 12.71 -6.10
N VAL A 197 23.68 13.77 -6.90
CA VAL A 197 24.69 14.84 -6.96
C VAL A 197 24.21 16.09 -6.25
N VAL A 198 25.15 16.91 -5.78
CA VAL A 198 24.84 18.24 -5.23
C VAL A 198 24.44 19.16 -6.38
N ALA A 199 23.27 19.79 -6.27
CA ALA A 199 22.73 20.69 -7.28
C ALA A 199 22.00 21.87 -6.64
N GLY A 200 21.77 22.93 -7.43
CA GLY A 200 21.09 24.14 -6.96
C GLY A 200 19.70 23.86 -6.40
N LYS A 201 19.38 24.49 -5.27
CA LYS A 201 18.06 24.35 -4.61
C LYS A 201 16.97 24.90 -5.53
N GLY A 202 15.96 24.08 -5.84
CA GLY A 202 14.84 24.44 -6.71
C GLY A 202 14.99 24.01 -8.18
N VAL A 203 16.16 23.51 -8.57
CA VAL A 203 16.39 22.95 -9.91
C VAL A 203 15.76 21.55 -9.98
N LYS A 204 14.84 21.35 -10.93
CA LYS A 204 14.12 20.07 -11.10
C LYS A 204 14.83 19.09 -12.04
N GLN A 205 15.65 19.59 -12.96
CA GLN A 205 16.39 18.79 -13.93
C GLN A 205 17.89 18.98 -13.71
N VAL A 206 18.56 17.92 -13.29
CA VAL A 206 20.01 17.88 -13.11
C VAL A 206 20.52 16.78 -14.03
N GLY A 207 21.29 17.16 -15.05
CA GLY A 207 21.88 16.21 -15.98
C GLY A 207 23.12 15.56 -15.39
N GLN A 208 23.28 14.25 -15.62
CA GLN A 208 24.52 13.52 -15.37
C GLN A 208 24.83 12.69 -16.61
N VAL A 209 26.09 12.74 -17.07
CA VAL A 209 26.53 11.99 -18.25
C VAL A 209 26.53 10.50 -17.93
N THR A 210 25.75 9.73 -18.69
CA THR A 210 25.74 8.26 -18.66
C THR A 210 26.39 7.69 -19.92
N SER A 211 26.93 6.46 -19.84
CA SER A 211 27.66 5.83 -20.96
C SER A 211 26.78 5.51 -22.19
N ALA A 212 25.45 5.50 -22.04
CA ALA A 212 24.48 5.33 -23.14
C ALA A 212 23.10 5.90 -22.77
N GLU A 213 22.30 6.22 -23.79
CA GLU A 213 20.93 6.77 -23.66
C GLU A 213 19.84 5.71 -23.47
N ARG A 214 20.04 4.48 -24.00
CA ARG A 214 19.06 3.37 -23.95
C ARG A 214 19.69 2.02 -23.64
N GLU A 215 18.96 1.24 -22.85
CA GLU A 215 19.32 0.00 -22.17
C GLU A 215 19.56 -1.16 -23.16
N THR A 216 20.82 -1.49 -23.44
CA THR A 216 21.15 -2.85 -23.89
C THR A 216 21.33 -3.71 -22.65
N LEU A 217 20.27 -4.44 -22.29
CA LEU A 217 20.25 -5.36 -21.18
C LEU A 217 20.92 -6.68 -21.61
N VAL A 218 21.85 -7.18 -20.81
CA VAL A 218 22.37 -8.54 -20.96
C VAL A 218 21.50 -9.43 -20.09
N THR A 219 20.93 -10.49 -20.67
CA THR A 219 20.13 -11.43 -19.90
C THR A 219 21.07 -12.42 -19.22
N MET A 220 21.00 -12.51 -17.89
CA MET A 220 21.72 -13.49 -17.11
C MET A 220 20.78 -14.60 -16.68
N ILE A 221 21.12 -15.83 -17.02
CA ILE A 221 20.45 -17.03 -16.53
C ILE A 221 21.24 -17.53 -15.32
N GLY A 222 20.58 -17.54 -14.17
CA GLY A 222 21.08 -18.15 -12.95
C GLY A 222 20.46 -19.53 -12.75
N CYS A 223 21.28 -20.50 -12.34
CA CYS A 223 20.83 -21.85 -12.06
C CYS A 223 21.39 -22.32 -10.71
N ILE A 224 20.48 -22.68 -9.79
CA ILE A 224 20.82 -23.05 -8.41
C ILE A 224 20.09 -24.35 -8.06
N ASN A 225 20.81 -25.31 -7.48
CA ASN A 225 20.19 -26.55 -7.01
C ASN A 225 19.62 -26.44 -5.58
N ALA A 226 18.83 -27.41 -5.16
CA ALA A 226 18.23 -27.42 -3.83
C ALA A 226 19.26 -27.56 -2.69
N LEU A 227 20.48 -28.03 -2.97
CA LEU A 227 21.62 -28.01 -2.03
C LEU A 227 22.34 -26.66 -1.93
N ARG A 228 21.88 -25.64 -2.68
CA ARG A 228 22.49 -24.30 -2.80
C ARG A 228 23.82 -24.24 -3.56
N ASN A 229 24.15 -25.28 -4.33
CA ASN A 229 25.21 -25.17 -5.33
C ASN A 229 24.68 -24.35 -6.52
N SER A 230 25.51 -23.47 -7.05
CA SER A 230 25.20 -22.68 -8.24
C SER A 230 26.03 -23.14 -9.42
N ILE A 231 25.39 -23.28 -10.58
CA ILE A 231 26.11 -23.36 -11.85
C ILE A 231 26.54 -21.92 -12.21
N PRO A 232 27.76 -21.71 -12.74
CA PRO A 232 28.16 -20.40 -13.24
C PRO A 232 27.10 -19.82 -14.19
N PRO A 233 26.90 -18.49 -14.18
CA PRO A 233 25.81 -17.89 -14.94
C PRO A 233 25.98 -18.13 -16.45
N PHE A 234 24.86 -18.09 -17.17
CA PHE A 234 24.86 -18.04 -18.63
C PHE A 234 24.43 -16.64 -19.08
N LEU A 235 25.22 -16.00 -19.95
CA LEU A 235 24.96 -14.62 -20.40
C LEU A 235 24.47 -14.60 -21.85
N ILE A 236 23.33 -13.94 -22.09
CA ILE A 236 22.79 -13.72 -23.43
C ILE A 236 22.93 -12.24 -23.78
N PHE A 237 23.70 -11.96 -24.82
CA PHE A 237 23.94 -10.60 -25.29
C PHE A 237 22.94 -10.26 -26.41
N PRO A 238 22.33 -9.05 -26.39
CA PRO A 238 21.38 -8.60 -27.42
C PRO A 238 22.10 -8.23 -28.73
N ARG A 239 22.68 -9.22 -29.41
CA ARG A 239 23.51 -9.08 -30.62
C ARG A 239 23.32 -10.27 -31.56
N VAL A 240 23.68 -10.10 -32.83
CA VAL A 240 23.65 -11.18 -33.84
C VAL A 240 24.84 -12.13 -33.69
N HIS A 241 26.01 -11.61 -33.32
CA HIS A 241 27.25 -12.38 -33.26
C HIS A 241 27.86 -12.34 -31.88
N PHE A 242 28.10 -13.51 -31.31
CA PHE A 242 28.83 -13.68 -30.07
C PHE A 242 30.34 -13.52 -30.30
N ARG A 243 31.03 -12.86 -29.36
CA ARG A 243 32.49 -12.75 -29.37
C ARG A 243 33.01 -13.14 -27.98
N SER A 244 34.07 -13.95 -27.94
CA SER A 244 34.62 -14.49 -26.69
C SER A 244 35.02 -13.41 -25.66
N HIS A 245 35.49 -12.24 -26.12
CA HIS A 245 35.85 -11.13 -25.24
C HIS A 245 34.65 -10.52 -24.47
N MET A 246 33.41 -10.82 -24.86
CA MET A 246 32.21 -10.35 -24.15
C MET A 246 32.09 -10.98 -22.75
N LEU A 247 32.73 -12.12 -22.52
CA LEU A 247 32.82 -12.77 -21.21
C LEU A 247 34.07 -12.34 -20.42
N LYS A 248 34.80 -11.32 -20.88
CA LYS A 248 35.97 -10.83 -20.15
C LYS A 248 35.53 -10.32 -18.78
N CYS A 249 36.23 -10.75 -17.74
CA CYS A 249 35.92 -10.48 -16.32
C CYS A 249 34.65 -11.15 -15.79
N ALA A 250 34.01 -12.05 -16.53
CA ALA A 250 32.92 -12.87 -15.99
C ALA A 250 33.46 -13.92 -15.00
N PRO A 251 32.63 -14.41 -14.05
CA PRO A 251 33.00 -15.51 -13.17
C PRO A 251 33.52 -16.72 -13.93
N THR A 252 34.51 -17.43 -13.37
CA THR A 252 35.08 -18.62 -13.99
C THR A 252 33.99 -19.66 -14.27
N GLY A 253 33.98 -20.18 -15.51
CA GLY A 253 32.97 -21.15 -15.97
C GLY A 253 31.71 -20.52 -16.57
N THR A 254 31.58 -19.19 -16.57
CA THR A 254 30.48 -18.49 -17.26
C THR A 254 30.54 -18.80 -18.75
N LYS A 255 29.40 -19.20 -19.32
CA LYS A 255 29.20 -19.32 -20.76
C LYS A 255 28.27 -18.22 -21.25
N GLY A 256 28.22 -18.01 -22.55
CA GLY A 256 27.28 -17.06 -23.11
C GLY A 256 27.10 -17.23 -24.60
N ASP A 257 26.04 -16.59 -25.10
CA ASP A 257 25.69 -16.56 -26.51
C ASP A 257 25.11 -15.19 -26.88
N ALA A 258 24.87 -14.97 -28.17
CA ALA A 258 24.26 -13.76 -28.67
C ALA A 258 22.92 -14.08 -29.35
N ASN A 259 21.90 -13.33 -28.97
CA ASN A 259 20.60 -13.35 -29.64
C ASN A 259 20.19 -11.90 -29.93
N PRO A 260 19.77 -11.53 -31.16
CA PRO A 260 19.32 -10.18 -31.47
C PRO A 260 18.24 -9.66 -30.53
N SER A 261 17.37 -10.55 -30.03
CA SER A 261 16.29 -10.19 -29.11
C SER A 261 16.77 -10.00 -27.66
N GLY A 262 17.95 -10.51 -27.31
CA GLY A 262 18.45 -10.58 -25.94
C GLY A 262 17.78 -11.64 -25.06
N TRP A 263 16.83 -12.42 -25.61
CA TRP A 263 16.10 -13.45 -24.89
C TRP A 263 16.69 -14.84 -25.11
N ILE A 264 16.37 -15.78 -24.22
CA ILE A 264 16.63 -17.19 -24.46
C ILE A 264 15.77 -17.72 -25.61
N ASN A 265 16.31 -18.64 -26.39
CA ASN A 265 15.57 -19.41 -27.38
C ASN A 265 15.86 -20.90 -27.19
N THR A 266 15.14 -21.77 -27.92
CA THR A 266 15.29 -23.22 -27.80
C THR A 266 16.72 -23.70 -28.07
N GLU A 267 17.43 -23.06 -29.01
CA GLU A 267 18.80 -23.43 -29.36
C GLU A 267 19.80 -23.06 -28.25
N ILE A 268 19.66 -21.88 -27.64
CA ILE A 268 20.50 -21.41 -26.54
C ILE A 268 20.21 -22.22 -25.27
N PHE A 269 18.96 -22.59 -25.02
CA PHE A 269 18.57 -23.39 -23.85
C PHE A 269 19.22 -24.78 -23.81
N LEU A 270 19.57 -25.34 -24.97
CA LEU A 270 20.20 -26.66 -25.08
C LEU A 270 21.74 -26.65 -24.95
N LYS A 271 22.37 -25.47 -24.82
CA LYS A 271 23.84 -25.31 -24.74
C LYS A 271 24.37 -25.25 -23.31
#